data_AF-A0A1M6U297-F1
#
_entry.id   AF-A0A1M6U297-F1
#
_cell.length_a   1.000
_cell.length_b   1.000
_cell.length_c   1.000
_cell.angle_alpha   90.00
_cell.angle_beta   90.00
_cell.angle_gamma   90.00
#
_symmetry.space_group_name_H-M   'P 1'
#
loop_
_entity.id
_entity.type
_entity.pdbx_description
1 polymer ?
#
loop_
_entity_poly.entity_id
_entity_poly.type
_entity_poly.pdbx_seq_one_letter_code
_entity_poly.pdbx_strand_id
1 'polypeptide(L)'
;MSGSEIDRKNDRYGWIDTAAPELLRASRELVDNNEANRVSDEAVAQILTAAIRLYVAKSDGEERTFPPIAGERDSEMTPTELLSAVSEMLRALHLGPMELALWYRRRPDEDINPARERP
;
A
#
# COMPACT_ATOMS: atom_id res chain seq x y z
N MET A 1 -14.77 29.38 -11.76
CA MET A 1 -14.89 27.92 -11.59
C MET A 1 -14.34 27.60 -10.21
N SER A 2 -15.20 27.44 -9.21
CA SER A 2 -14.81 27.31 -7.78
C SER A 2 -15.68 26.27 -7.07
N GLY A 3 -15.96 25.15 -7.74
CA GLY A 3 -16.78 24.06 -7.20
C GLY A 3 -16.01 22.92 -6.54
N SER A 4 -14.68 22.81 -6.75
CA SER A 4 -13.91 21.62 -6.37
C SER A 4 -13.39 21.61 -4.93
N GLU A 5 -13.25 22.78 -4.28
CA GLU A 5 -12.73 22.85 -2.89
C GLU A 5 -13.81 22.70 -1.83
N ILE A 6 -15.06 23.10 -2.13
CA ILE A 6 -16.17 23.03 -1.16
C ILE A 6 -16.68 21.59 -1.02
N ASP A 7 -16.63 20.79 -2.08
CA ASP A 7 -17.11 19.39 -2.08
C ASP A 7 -16.23 18.46 -1.22
N ARG A 8 -14.91 18.71 -1.13
CA ARG A 8 -14.02 17.90 -0.28
C ARG A 8 -14.25 18.13 1.22
N LYS A 9 -14.77 19.29 1.63
CA LYS A 9 -15.05 19.59 3.05
C LYS A 9 -16.23 18.80 3.61
N ASN A 10 -17.11 18.26 2.75
CA ASN A 10 -18.24 17.41 3.13
C ASN A 10 -18.09 15.96 2.65
N ASP A 11 -16.88 15.53 2.28
CA ASP A 11 -16.63 14.12 2.02
C ASP A 11 -16.67 13.34 3.34
N ARG A 12 -17.61 12.41 3.44
CA ARG A 12 -17.77 11.49 4.58
C ARG A 12 -16.47 10.77 4.93
N TYR A 13 -15.58 10.57 3.95
CA TYR A 13 -14.31 9.85 4.13
C TYR A 13 -13.08 10.77 4.00
N GLY A 14 -13.26 12.09 3.82
CA GLY A 14 -12.15 13.04 3.68
C GLY A 14 -11.25 13.15 4.92
N TRP A 15 -11.71 12.68 6.07
CA TRP A 15 -10.88 12.55 7.27
C TRP A 15 -9.70 11.58 7.07
N ILE A 16 -9.82 10.58 6.18
CA ILE A 16 -8.74 9.63 5.88
C ILE A 16 -7.55 10.35 5.24
N ASP A 17 -7.81 11.27 4.31
CA ASP A 17 -6.76 12.08 3.67
C ASP A 17 -6.05 13.00 4.66
N THR A 18 -6.75 13.43 5.72
CA THR A 18 -6.16 14.25 6.79
C THR A 18 -5.39 13.40 7.80
N ALA A 19 -5.87 12.18 8.10
CA ALA A 19 -5.25 11.28 9.06
C ALA A 19 -4.01 10.57 8.50
N ALA A 20 -3.97 10.26 7.20
CA ALA A 20 -2.87 9.54 6.56
C ALA A 20 -1.48 10.17 6.78
N PRO A 21 -1.25 11.47 6.53
CA PRO A 21 0.06 12.08 6.76
C PRO A 21 0.44 12.12 8.25
N GLU A 22 -0.53 12.34 9.15
CA GLU A 22 -0.29 12.32 10.59
C GLU A 22 0.08 10.93 11.09
N LEU A 23 -0.59 9.89 10.58
CA LEU A 23 -0.30 8.50 10.90
C LEU A 23 1.13 8.12 10.45
N LEU A 24 1.52 8.51 9.23
CA LEU A 24 2.86 8.25 8.71
C LEU A 24 3.95 8.99 9.52
N ARG A 25 3.71 10.24 9.89
CA ARG A 25 4.63 11.00 10.76
C ARG A 25 4.77 10.33 12.13
N ALA A 26 3.65 9.99 12.76
CA ALA A 26 3.65 9.34 14.07
C ALA A 26 4.31 7.96 14.03
N SER A 27 4.12 7.18 12.96
CA SER A 27 4.77 5.87 12.83
C SER A 27 6.28 5.98 12.76
N ARG A 28 6.82 6.99 12.05
CA ARG A 28 8.26 7.26 12.03
C ARG A 28 8.79 7.56 13.44
N GLU A 29 8.15 8.50 14.13
CA GLU A 29 8.54 8.87 15.50
C GLU A 29 8.50 7.68 16.46
N LEU A 30 7.49 6.81 16.36
CA LEU A 30 7.37 5.63 17.21
C LEU A 30 8.48 4.60 16.92
N VAL A 31 8.81 4.37 15.65
CA VAL A 31 9.85 3.41 15.25
C VAL A 31 11.24 3.94 15.63
N ASP A 32 11.54 5.20 15.31
CA ASP A 32 12.82 5.84 15.58
C ASP A 32 13.13 5.88 17.08
N ASN A 33 12.10 6.06 17.92
CA ASN A 33 12.23 6.06 19.38
C ASN A 33 12.09 4.67 20.02
N ASN A 34 11.92 3.60 19.24
CA ASN A 34 11.68 2.24 19.73
C ASN A 34 10.46 2.13 20.68
N GLU A 35 9.40 2.89 20.37
CA GLU A 35 8.16 3.01 21.12
C GLU A 35 6.95 2.40 20.38
N ALA A 36 7.19 1.58 19.35
CA ALA A 36 6.14 0.94 18.56
C ALA A 36 5.13 0.14 19.41
N ASN A 37 5.57 -0.39 20.56
CA ASN A 37 4.72 -1.10 21.54
C ASN A 37 3.61 -0.25 22.17
N ARG A 38 3.63 1.09 21.98
CA ARG A 38 2.57 2.00 22.44
C ARG A 38 1.30 1.91 21.61
N VAL A 39 1.39 1.37 20.39
CA VAL A 39 0.25 1.11 19.51
C VAL A 39 -0.12 -0.36 19.64
N SER A 40 -1.41 -0.65 19.81
CA SER A 40 -1.85 -2.04 19.94
C SER A 40 -1.73 -2.80 18.63
N ASP A 41 -1.42 -4.10 18.72
CA ASP A 41 -1.37 -5.00 17.56
C ASP A 41 -2.68 -4.99 16.76
N GLU A 42 -3.82 -4.89 17.44
CA GLU A 42 -5.14 -4.80 16.80
C GLU A 42 -5.28 -3.52 15.95
N ALA A 43 -4.81 -2.38 16.45
CA ALA A 43 -4.85 -1.12 15.69
C ALA A 43 -3.97 -1.21 14.44
N VAL A 44 -2.76 -1.77 14.57
CA VAL A 44 -1.85 -1.99 13.42
C VAL A 44 -2.50 -2.93 12.38
N ALA A 45 -3.13 -4.02 12.84
CA ALA A 45 -3.82 -4.96 11.96
C ALA A 45 -4.99 -4.31 11.21
N GLN A 46 -5.80 -3.48 11.89
CA GLN A 46 -6.90 -2.75 11.28
C GLN A 46 -6.42 -1.73 10.23
N ILE A 47 -5.36 -0.97 10.55
CA ILE A 47 -4.74 -0.01 9.63
C ILE A 47 -4.25 -0.73 8.36
N LEU A 48 -3.47 -1.80 8.53
CA LEU A 48 -2.92 -2.56 7.41
C LEU A 48 -4.03 -3.15 6.54
N THR A 49 -5.06 -3.72 7.15
CA THR A 49 -6.23 -4.26 6.45
C THR A 49 -6.94 -3.18 5.64
N ALA A 50 -7.18 -2.00 6.24
CA ALA A 50 -7.84 -0.89 5.55
C ALA A 50 -7.01 -0.37 4.38
N ALA A 51 -5.70 -0.18 4.58
CA ALA A 51 -4.78 0.29 3.56
C ALA A 51 -4.72 -0.65 2.35
N ILE A 52 -4.58 -1.96 2.58
CA ILE A 52 -4.55 -2.97 1.50
C ILE A 52 -5.86 -2.97 0.72
N ARG A 53 -7.02 -2.96 1.40
CA ARG A 53 -8.32 -2.95 0.73
C ARG A 53 -8.52 -1.72 -0.15
N LEU A 54 -8.11 -0.55 0.35
CA LEU A 54 -8.18 0.71 -0.41
C LEU A 54 -7.20 0.71 -1.59
N TYR A 55 -5.98 0.20 -1.41
CA TYR A 55 -4.99 0.11 -2.47
C TYR A 55 -5.47 -0.77 -3.62
N VAL A 56 -5.91 -2.01 -3.33
CA VAL A 56 -6.42 -2.95 -4.33
C VAL A 56 -7.62 -2.35 -5.08
N ALA A 57 -8.57 -1.75 -4.36
CA ALA A 57 -9.73 -1.13 -4.99
C ALA A 57 -9.36 0.02 -5.94
N LYS A 58 -8.33 0.80 -5.61
CA LYS A 58 -7.85 1.92 -6.45
C LYS A 58 -6.97 1.43 -7.62
N SER A 59 -6.15 0.41 -7.42
CA SER A 59 -5.28 -0.13 -8.47
C SER A 59 -6.06 -0.91 -9.53
N ASP A 60 -7.09 -1.66 -9.13
CA ASP A 60 -7.87 -2.49 -10.04
C ASP A 60 -8.91 -1.69 -10.82
N GLY A 61 -9.43 -0.60 -10.23
CA GLY A 61 -10.57 0.15 -10.78
C GLY A 61 -10.24 1.32 -11.70
N GLU A 62 -9.01 1.87 -11.65
CA GLU A 62 -8.69 3.15 -12.32
C GLU A 62 -7.66 3.07 -13.46
N GLU A 63 -7.11 1.89 -13.83
CA GLU A 63 -5.92 1.79 -14.72
C GLU A 63 -4.74 2.70 -14.28
N ARG A 64 -4.75 3.14 -13.02
CA ARG A 64 -3.77 4.07 -12.46
C ARG A 64 -2.82 3.31 -11.56
N THR A 65 -1.60 3.13 -12.05
CA THR A 65 -0.50 2.64 -11.23
C THR A 65 0.02 3.79 -10.38
N PHE A 66 -0.16 3.70 -9.06
CA PHE A 66 0.53 4.57 -8.10
C PHE A 66 1.34 3.73 -7.11
N PRO A 67 2.44 4.26 -6.55
CA PRO A 67 3.27 3.48 -5.63
C PRO A 67 2.49 3.08 -4.36
N PRO A 68 2.53 1.80 -3.94
CA PRO A 68 1.86 1.32 -2.73
C PRO A 68 2.51 1.84 -1.44
N ILE A 69 3.78 2.25 -1.50
CA ILE A 69 4.56 2.72 -0.37
C ILE A 69 4.86 4.21 -0.59
N ALA A 70 4.67 5.02 0.46
CA ALA A 70 4.98 6.44 0.43
C ALA A 70 6.48 6.69 0.25
N GLY A 71 6.84 7.91 -0.18
CA GLY A 71 8.22 8.37 -0.32
C GLY A 71 8.94 7.85 -1.57
N GLU A 72 10.24 8.14 -1.63
CA GLU A 72 11.13 7.65 -2.69
C GLU A 72 11.86 6.39 -2.23
N ARG A 73 12.35 5.57 -3.17
CA ARG A 73 13.00 4.26 -2.93
C ARG A 73 13.78 4.17 -1.61
N ASP A 74 13.51 3.12 -0.82
CA ASP A 74 14.12 2.79 0.48
C ASP A 74 14.07 3.87 1.58
N SER A 75 13.46 5.05 1.34
CA SER A 75 13.43 6.15 2.31
C SER A 75 12.39 5.98 3.42
N GLU A 76 11.30 5.26 3.15
CA GLU A 76 10.19 5.08 4.09
C GLU A 76 10.07 3.65 4.62
N MET A 77 10.67 2.70 3.91
CA MET A 77 10.60 1.28 4.25
C MET A 77 11.79 0.59 3.62
N THR A 78 12.54 -0.16 4.43
CA THR A 78 13.64 -0.97 3.92
C THR A 78 13.13 -2.22 3.21
N PRO A 79 13.91 -2.79 2.27
CA PRO A 79 13.54 -4.05 1.62
C PRO A 79 13.29 -5.20 2.62
N THR A 80 14.04 -5.24 3.72
CA THR A 80 13.91 -6.27 4.75
C THR A 80 12.59 -6.15 5.52
N GLU A 81 12.18 -4.95 5.89
CA GLU A 81 10.89 -4.71 6.57
C GLU A 81 9.74 -5.12 5.66
N LEU A 82 9.80 -4.73 4.38
CA LEU A 82 8.79 -5.09 3.40
C LEU A 82 8.67 -6.61 3.24
N LEU A 83 9.80 -7.29 3.01
CA LEU A 83 9.82 -8.75 2.83
C LEU A 83 9.35 -9.49 4.09
N SER A 84 9.70 -8.99 5.28
CA SER A 84 9.25 -9.57 6.54
C SER A 84 7.74 -9.44 6.67
N ALA A 85 7.19 -8.23 6.49
CA ALA A 85 5.75 -7.99 6.55
C ALA A 85 4.98 -8.85 5.55
N VAL A 86 5.44 -8.94 4.30
CA VAL A 86 4.82 -9.79 3.27
C VAL A 86 4.87 -11.27 3.65
N SER A 87 5.99 -11.76 4.16
CA SER A 87 6.13 -13.14 4.61
C SER A 87 5.17 -13.49 5.75
N GLU A 88 5.00 -12.58 6.71
CA GLU A 88 4.03 -12.74 7.81
C GLU A 88 2.59 -12.75 7.28
N MET A 89 2.24 -11.84 6.37
CA MET A 89 0.90 -11.80 5.77
C MET A 89 0.56 -13.08 5.00
N LEU A 90 1.49 -13.59 4.20
CA LEU A 90 1.31 -14.84 3.48
C LEU A 90 1.10 -16.01 4.44
N ARG A 91 1.88 -16.07 5.52
CA ARG A 91 1.72 -17.10 6.55
C ARG A 91 0.38 -16.99 7.26
N ALA A 92 -0.05 -15.78 7.60
CA ALA A 92 -1.34 -15.53 8.24
C ALA A 92 -2.53 -15.92 7.35
N LEU A 93 -2.39 -15.82 6.03
CA LEU A 93 -3.39 -16.22 5.05
C LEU A 93 -3.22 -17.67 4.56
N HIS A 94 -2.27 -18.43 5.13
CA HIS A 94 -1.94 -19.79 4.71
C HIS A 94 -1.61 -19.91 3.21
N LEU A 95 -1.03 -18.87 2.61
CA LEU A 95 -0.63 -18.85 1.22
C LEU A 95 0.77 -19.44 1.07
N GLY A 96 0.90 -20.46 0.21
CA GLY A 96 2.16 -21.12 -0.08
C GLY A 96 2.96 -20.44 -1.19
N PRO A 97 4.20 -20.90 -1.43
CA PRO A 97 5.03 -20.43 -2.54
C PRO A 97 4.42 -20.68 -3.93
N MET A 98 3.51 -21.66 -4.06
CA MET A 98 2.84 -21.99 -5.32
C MET A 98 1.82 -20.92 -5.71
N GLU A 99 1.03 -20.46 -4.75
CA GLU A 99 0.03 -19.39 -4.93
C GLU A 99 0.73 -18.12 -5.39
N LEU A 100 1.83 -17.74 -4.73
CA LEU A 100 2.67 -16.62 -5.16
C LEU A 100 3.16 -16.77 -6.61
N ALA A 101 3.70 -17.94 -6.96
CA ALA A 101 4.22 -18.19 -8.31
C ALA A 101 3.15 -18.05 -9.41
N LEU A 102 1.88 -18.34 -9.11
CA LEU A 102 0.76 -18.15 -10.04
C LEU A 102 0.43 -16.67 -10.26
N TRP A 103 0.52 -15.85 -9.21
CA TRP A 103 0.29 -14.40 -9.29
C TRP A 103 1.44 -13.65 -9.96
N TYR A 104 2.70 -14.01 -9.68
CA TYR A 104 3.87 -13.41 -10.33
C TYR A 104 3.93 -13.64 -11.84
N ARG A 105 3.35 -14.75 -12.33
CA ARG A 105 3.24 -15.03 -13.78
C ARG A 105 2.17 -14.22 -14.48
N ARG A 106 1.23 -13.60 -13.74
CA ARG A 106 0.14 -12.80 -14.29
C ARG A 106 0.46 -11.31 -14.14
N ARG A 107 1.49 -10.82 -14.83
CA ARG A 107 1.63 -9.39 -15.10
C ARG A 107 0.88 -9.05 -16.39
N PRO A 108 -0.21 -8.29 -16.35
CA PRO A 108 -0.93 -7.84 -17.55
C PRO A 108 -0.04 -7.01 -18.49
N ASP A 109 1.00 -6.40 -17.94
CA ASP A 109 1.83 -5.39 -18.62
C ASP A 109 3.02 -6.00 -19.39
N GLU A 110 3.34 -7.28 -19.20
CA GLU A 110 4.42 -7.96 -19.93
C GLU A 110 3.96 -8.55 -21.28
N ASP A 111 2.65 -8.73 -21.48
CA ASP A 111 2.07 -9.23 -22.74
C ASP A 111 1.81 -8.12 -23.79
N ILE A 112 1.99 -6.83 -23.45
CA ILE A 112 1.75 -5.68 -24.36
C ILE A 112 3.05 -5.13 -24.93
N ASN A 113 3.97 -5.99 -25.37
CA ASN A 113 5.05 -5.55 -26.28
C ASN A 113 5.25 -6.50 -27.48
N PRO A 114 4.36 -6.46 -28.47
CA PRO A 114 4.63 -7.05 -29.78
C PRO A 114 5.63 -6.24 -30.64
N ALA A 115 6.24 -5.15 -30.14
CA ALA A 115 7.08 -4.27 -30.96
C ALA A 115 8.58 -4.60 -30.95
N ARG A 116 8.93 -5.88 -30.86
CA ARG A 116 10.28 -6.37 -31.21
C ARG A 116 10.24 -7.49 -32.25
N GLU A 117 9.43 -7.30 -33.29
CA GLU A 117 9.69 -7.93 -34.59
C GLU A 117 10.15 -6.89 -35.62
N ARG A 118 11.50 -6.75 -35.67
CA ARG A 118 12.34 -6.53 -36.88
C ARG A 118 12.20 -5.20 -37.65
N PRO A 119 13.24 -4.78 -38.41
CA PRO A 119 14.00 -5.56 -39.40
C PRO A 119 15.20 -6.36 -38.87
#